data_AF-A0A3D5Q0X5-F1
#
_entry.id   AF-A0A3D5Q0X5-F1
#
_cell.length_a   1.000
_cell.length_b   1.000
_cell.length_c   1.000
_cell.angle_alpha   90.00
_cell.angle_beta   90.00
_cell.angle_gamma   90.00
#
_symmetry.space_group_name_H-M   'P 1'
#
loop_
_entity.id
_entity.type
_entity.pdbx_description
1 polymer ?
#
loop_
_entity_poly.entity_id
_entity_poly.type
_entity_poly.pdbx_seq_one_letter_code
_entity_poly.pdbx_strand_id
1 'polypeptide(L)'
;QVVYDAGSASGRTLTIPVIQQTGDSLNDRNAGRHYVLLVSTGDSQETVQQVVVEAQAGQYRFAFNDVSPGKYFLVAGTDTDNNGLICENGEACAEYPVNGLPEPLVFDGDSLPELSLSTSFRRPTISALGEPRYGFRGYRIKPASDGSPIKRVRTSD
;
A
#
# COMPACT_ATOMS: atom_id res chain seq x y z
N GLN A 1 12.93 17.64 -27.61
CA GLN A 1 14.08 18.38 -28.14
C GLN A 1 14.14 19.69 -27.37
N VAL A 2 15.23 19.99 -26.66
CA VAL A 2 15.37 21.26 -25.93
C VAL A 2 16.46 22.06 -26.64
N VAL A 3 16.10 23.25 -27.12
CA VAL A 3 17.03 24.18 -27.75
C VAL A 3 17.43 25.20 -26.69
N TYR A 4 18.73 25.35 -26.44
CA TYR A 4 19.28 26.43 -25.62
C TYR A 4 20.21 27.28 -26.48
N ASP A 5 20.09 28.59 -26.35
CA ASP A 5 20.91 29.56 -27.09
C ASP A 5 22.10 29.99 -26.22
N ALA A 6 23.29 29.51 -26.58
CA ALA A 6 24.54 30.03 -26.03
C ALA A 6 25.09 31.03 -27.05
N GLY A 7 24.92 32.31 -26.74
CA GLY A 7 25.30 33.42 -27.61
C GLY A 7 26.77 33.38 -28.00
N SER A 8 27.04 32.79 -29.16
CA SER A 8 28.12 33.12 -30.12
C SER A 8 28.08 32.10 -31.26
N ALA A 9 27.60 32.58 -32.41
CA ALA A 9 27.72 32.06 -33.78
C ALA A 9 28.45 30.71 -33.98
N SER A 10 27.77 29.60 -33.67
CA SER A 10 27.86 28.30 -34.34
C SER A 10 26.90 27.35 -33.60
N GLY A 11 25.73 27.08 -34.19
CA GLY A 11 24.71 26.23 -33.58
C GLY A 11 25.24 24.81 -33.37
N ARG A 12 25.67 24.49 -32.14
CA ARG A 12 26.08 23.14 -31.73
C ARG A 12 24.82 22.41 -31.27
N THR A 13 24.48 21.32 -31.96
CA THR A 13 23.35 20.47 -31.56
C THR A 13 23.82 19.48 -30.49
N LEU A 14 23.24 19.56 -29.29
CA LEU A 14 23.42 18.55 -28.25
C LEU A 14 22.33 17.47 -28.39
N THR A 15 22.75 16.25 -28.73
CA THR A 15 21.84 15.10 -28.78
C THR A 15 21.86 14.38 -27.43
N ILE A 16 20.78 14.51 -26.66
CA ILE A 16 20.59 13.75 -25.42
C ILE A 16 19.76 12.50 -25.75
N PRO A 17 20.33 11.28 -25.70
CA PRO A 17 19.56 10.07 -25.87
C PRO A 17 18.61 9.90 -24.67
N VAL A 18 17.31 9.77 -24.94
CA VAL A 18 16.31 9.42 -23.94
C VAL A 18 15.98 7.95 -24.10
N ILE A 19 16.15 7.17 -23.03
CA ILE A 19 15.66 5.80 -22.96
C ILE A 19 14.31 5.86 -22.26
N GLN A 20 13.22 5.65 -23.02
CA GLN A 20 11.87 5.52 -22.47
C GLN A 20 11.53 4.04 -22.36
N GLN A 21 11.52 3.52 -21.14
CA GLN A 21 10.99 2.18 -20.89
C GLN A 21 9.47 2.28 -20.90
N THR A 22 8.81 1.56 -21.82
CA THR A 22 7.35 1.39 -21.77
C THR A 22 7.02 0.67 -20.47
N GLY A 23 6.31 1.34 -19.57
CA GLY A 23 5.84 0.72 -18.33
C GLY A 23 4.88 -0.43 -18.65
N ASP A 24 4.82 -1.41 -17.76
CA ASP A 24 3.82 -2.48 -17.84
C ASP A 24 2.41 -1.89 -17.93
N SER A 25 1.51 -2.60 -18.62
CA SER A 25 0.10 -2.22 -18.68
C SER A 25 -0.42 -2.05 -17.26
N LEU A 26 -1.27 -1.03 -17.03
CA LEU A 26 -1.90 -0.85 -15.73
C LEU A 26 -2.61 -2.11 -15.26
N ASN A 27 -3.17 -2.89 -16.21
CA ASN A 27 -3.90 -4.12 -15.93
C ASN A 27 -3.01 -5.30 -15.51
N ASP A 28 -1.70 -5.22 -15.77
CA ASP A 28 -0.73 -6.27 -15.45
C ASP A 28 -0.08 -6.04 -14.07
N ARG A 29 -0.40 -4.92 -13.41
CA ARG A 29 0.14 -4.59 -12.09
C ARG A 29 -0.32 -5.62 -11.05
N ASN A 30 0.64 -6.33 -10.48
CA ASN A 30 0.40 -7.29 -9.42
C ASN A 30 1.57 -7.26 -8.45
N ALA A 31 1.33 -6.75 -7.24
CA ALA A 31 2.29 -6.74 -6.15
C ALA A 31 2.15 -7.98 -5.23
N GLY A 32 1.45 -9.03 -5.67
CA GLY A 32 1.18 -10.24 -4.91
C GLY A 32 -0.06 -10.14 -4.02
N ARG A 33 -0.33 -11.22 -3.28
CA ARG A 33 -1.46 -11.33 -2.35
C ARG A 33 -1.44 -10.20 -1.32
N HIS A 34 -2.55 -9.46 -1.21
CA HIS A 34 -2.70 -8.40 -0.22
C HIS A 34 -3.60 -8.86 0.92
N TYR A 35 -3.19 -8.53 2.15
CA TYR A 35 -4.03 -8.54 3.33
C TYR A 35 -4.50 -7.11 3.56
N VAL A 36 -5.81 -6.89 3.50
CA VAL A 36 -6.45 -5.60 3.80
C VAL A 36 -7.01 -5.69 5.21
N LEU A 37 -6.59 -4.76 6.07
CA LEU A 37 -6.81 -4.75 7.51
C LEU A 37 -7.58 -3.48 7.90
N LEU A 38 -8.56 -3.65 8.79
CA LEU A 38 -9.00 -2.57 9.68
C LEU A 38 -8.28 -2.76 11.01
N VAL A 39 -7.55 -1.73 11.42
CA VAL A 39 -6.72 -1.73 12.61
C VAL A 39 -7.28 -0.73 13.61
N SER A 40 -7.44 -1.14 14.87
CA SER A 40 -7.89 -0.25 15.94
C SER A 40 -6.94 0.93 16.13
N THR A 41 -7.46 2.12 16.43
CA THR A 41 -6.65 3.30 16.74
C THR A 41 -6.19 3.37 18.20
N GLY A 42 -6.52 2.35 19.01
CA GLY A 42 -6.02 2.23 20.39
C GLY A 42 -4.55 1.83 20.45
N ASP A 43 -3.98 1.85 21.66
CA ASP A 43 -2.54 1.62 21.89
C ASP A 43 -2.03 0.27 21.36
N SER A 44 -2.87 -0.77 21.37
CA SER A 44 -2.49 -2.10 20.89
C SER A 44 -2.46 -2.23 19.37
N GLN A 45 -3.07 -1.29 18.63
CA GLN A 45 -3.23 -1.32 17.18
C GLN A 45 -3.58 -2.71 16.63
N GLU A 46 -4.58 -3.34 17.25
CA GLU A 46 -5.00 -4.68 16.87
C GLU A 46 -5.85 -4.67 15.59
N THR A 47 -5.63 -5.69 14.75
CA THR A 47 -6.44 -5.93 13.55
C THR A 47 -7.81 -6.48 13.95
N VAL A 48 -8.85 -5.67 13.71
CA VAL A 48 -10.23 -6.02 14.05
C VAL A 48 -10.90 -6.83 12.94
N GLN A 49 -10.65 -6.44 11.68
CA GLN A 49 -11.17 -7.09 10.48
C GLN A 49 -10.05 -7.30 9.47
N GLN A 50 -10.17 -8.36 8.69
CA GLN A 50 -9.21 -8.71 7.66
C GLN A 50 -9.92 -9.33 6.45
N VAL A 51 -9.51 -8.92 5.27
CA VAL A 51 -9.82 -9.60 4.00
C VAL A 51 -8.54 -9.84 3.22
N VAL A 52 -8.53 -10.91 2.44
CA VAL A 52 -7.38 -11.31 1.62
C VAL A 52 -7.81 -11.23 0.17
N VAL A 53 -7.03 -10.50 -0.63
CA VAL A 53 -7.37 -10.15 -2.01
C VAL A 53 -6.18 -10.36 -2.93
N GLU A 54 -6.48 -10.63 -4.19
CA GLU A 54 -5.50 -10.77 -5.27
C GLU A 54 -5.73 -9.68 -6.30
N ALA A 55 -4.69 -9.34 -7.07
CA ALA A 55 -4.81 -8.35 -8.13
C ALA A 55 -5.73 -8.88 -9.24
N GLN A 56 -6.71 -8.08 -9.63
CA GLN A 56 -7.56 -8.31 -10.80
C GLN A 56 -7.50 -7.08 -11.68
N ALA A 57 -7.02 -7.24 -12.92
CA ALA A 57 -6.81 -6.14 -13.86
C ALA A 57 -6.08 -4.95 -13.22
N GLY A 58 -4.97 -5.22 -12.53
CA GLY A 58 -4.14 -4.16 -11.94
C GLY A 58 -4.60 -3.61 -10.60
N GLN A 59 -5.71 -4.10 -10.05
CA GLN A 59 -6.38 -3.52 -8.90
C GLN A 59 -6.68 -4.55 -7.82
N TYR A 60 -6.63 -4.11 -6.56
CA TYR A 60 -7.05 -4.89 -5.41
C TYR A 60 -8.40 -4.38 -4.94
N ARG A 61 -9.47 -5.14 -5.20
CA ARG A 61 -10.83 -4.82 -4.77
C ARG A 61 -11.11 -5.51 -3.45
N PHE A 62 -11.63 -4.77 -2.48
CA PHE A 62 -11.95 -5.28 -1.15
C PHE A 62 -13.27 -4.71 -0.66
N ALA A 63 -13.92 -5.44 0.24
CA ALA A 63 -15.09 -4.98 0.98
C ALA A 63 -15.04 -5.59 2.38
N PHE A 64 -15.49 -4.81 3.36
CA PHE A 64 -15.71 -5.30 4.72
C PHE A 64 -17.21 -5.35 4.98
N ASN A 65 -17.68 -6.43 5.58
CA ASN A 65 -19.06 -6.59 6.02
C ASN A 65 -19.08 -6.62 7.56
N ASP A 66 -20.20 -6.22 8.16
CA ASP A 66 -20.43 -6.29 9.61
C ASP A 66 -19.34 -5.61 10.45
N VAL A 67 -18.89 -4.43 10.01
CA VAL A 67 -17.96 -3.59 10.76
C VAL A 67 -18.76 -2.84 11.83
N SER A 68 -18.31 -2.88 13.08
CA SER A 68 -18.92 -2.07 14.14
C SER A 68 -18.54 -0.59 13.97
N PRO A 69 -19.41 0.36 14.35
CA PRO A 69 -19.03 1.76 14.43
C PRO A 69 -17.78 1.99 15.28
N GLY A 70 -16.87 2.84 14.82
CA GLY A 70 -15.58 3.06 15.47
C GLY A 70 -14.58 3.84 14.64
N LYS A 71 -13.36 3.96 15.16
CA LYS A 71 -12.22 4.58 14.47
C LYS A 71 -11.19 3.52 14.12
N TYR A 72 -10.78 3.51 12.85
CA TYR A 72 -9.89 2.49 12.32
C TYR A 72 -8.82 3.09 11.42
N PHE A 73 -7.62 2.53 11.43
CA PHE A 73 -6.72 2.67 10.29
C PHE A 73 -7.07 1.63 9.24
N LEU A 74 -7.07 2.05 7.98
CA LEU A 74 -7.22 1.17 6.82
C LEU A 74 -5.85 0.95 6.18
N VAL A 75 -5.42 -0.30 6.12
CA VAL A 75 -4.10 -0.69 5.64
C VAL A 75 -4.23 -1.90 4.72
N ALA A 76 -3.43 -1.97 3.66
CA ALA A 76 -3.25 -3.16 2.87
C ALA A 76 -1.77 -3.43 2.60
N GLY A 77 -1.38 -4.70 2.49
CA GLY A 77 0.00 -5.04 2.16
C GLY A 77 0.25 -6.53 2.03
N THR A 78 1.45 -6.87 1.59
CA THR A 78 1.93 -8.26 1.49
C THR A 78 2.61 -8.69 2.77
N ASP A 79 2.51 -9.98 3.10
CA ASP A 79 3.36 -10.68 4.08
C ASP A 79 4.28 -11.60 3.26
N THR A 80 5.39 -11.06 2.77
CA THR A 80 6.23 -11.72 1.76
C THR A 80 7.13 -12.79 2.39
N ASP A 81 7.58 -12.54 3.62
CA ASP A 81 8.41 -13.47 4.38
C ASP A 81 7.58 -14.44 5.26
N ASN A 82 6.25 -14.29 5.29
CA ASN A 82 5.28 -15.11 6.02
C ASN A 82 5.46 -15.08 7.55
N ASN A 83 5.85 -13.93 8.11
CA ASN A 83 6.02 -13.75 9.55
C ASN A 83 4.75 -13.21 10.25
N GLY A 84 3.69 -12.96 9.49
CA GLY A 84 2.41 -12.45 9.99
C GLY A 84 2.36 -10.94 10.25
N LEU A 85 3.35 -10.20 9.76
CA LEU A 85 3.35 -8.75 9.67
C LEU A 85 3.29 -8.35 8.20
N ILE A 86 2.61 -7.23 7.93
CA ILE A 86 2.60 -6.59 6.60
C ILE A 86 3.19 -5.19 6.71
N CYS A 87 3.56 -4.61 5.58
CA CYS A 87 4.14 -3.26 5.48
C CYS A 87 5.51 -3.14 6.15
N GLU A 88 6.26 -4.25 6.22
CA GLU A 88 7.67 -4.23 6.57
C GLU A 88 8.54 -3.78 5.41
N ASN A 89 9.83 -3.60 5.67
CA ASN A 89 10.79 -3.18 4.65
C ASN A 89 10.86 -4.23 3.53
N GLY A 90 10.70 -3.80 2.28
CA GLY A 90 10.69 -4.66 1.10
C GLY A 90 9.31 -5.20 0.74
N GLU A 91 8.29 -4.96 1.56
CA GLU A 91 6.93 -5.42 1.31
C GLU A 91 6.10 -4.36 0.57
N ALA A 92 5.11 -4.82 -0.19
CA ALA A 92 4.09 -3.96 -0.74
C ALA A 92 3.20 -3.45 0.41
N CYS A 93 2.94 -2.15 0.41
CA CYS A 93 2.18 -1.48 1.45
C CYS A 93 1.30 -0.36 0.87
N ALA A 94 0.11 -0.23 1.45
CA ALA A 94 -0.85 0.82 1.21
C ALA A 94 -1.49 1.21 2.56
N GLU A 95 -1.43 2.48 2.94
CA GLU A 95 -2.00 3.03 4.17
C GLU A 95 -2.89 4.21 3.78
N TYR A 96 -4.10 4.28 4.36
CA TYR A 96 -5.04 5.34 4.02
C TYR A 96 -4.81 6.57 4.92
N PRO A 97 -4.81 7.80 4.37
CA PRO A 97 -4.81 8.12 2.94
C PRO A 97 -3.42 8.05 2.29
N VAL A 98 -2.36 8.15 3.11
CA VAL A 98 -0.98 8.26 2.65
C VAL A 98 -0.07 7.23 3.32
N ASN A 99 0.74 6.56 2.51
CA ASN A 99 1.79 5.65 2.99
C ASN A 99 2.78 6.38 3.91
N GLY A 100 3.03 5.81 5.08
CA GLY A 100 3.84 6.38 6.15
C GLY A 100 3.08 7.32 7.09
N LEU A 101 1.90 7.79 6.70
CA LEU A 101 1.12 8.80 7.42
C LEU A 101 -0.40 8.46 7.43
N PRO A 102 -0.80 7.28 7.95
CA PRO A 102 -2.20 6.92 8.01
C PRO A 102 -2.99 7.81 8.95
N GLU A 103 -4.24 8.06 8.59
CA GLU A 103 -5.19 8.81 9.40
C GLU A 103 -6.37 7.91 9.81
N PRO A 104 -6.96 8.13 10.99
CA PRO A 104 -8.15 7.39 11.41
C PRO A 104 -9.35 7.66 10.49
N LEU A 105 -9.89 6.59 9.93
CA LEU A 105 -11.22 6.54 9.34
C LEU A 105 -12.26 6.44 10.45
N VAL A 106 -13.26 7.32 10.45
CA VAL A 106 -14.42 7.22 11.34
C VAL A 106 -15.53 6.49 10.58
N PHE A 107 -16.00 5.39 11.14
CA PHE A 107 -17.12 4.62 10.63
C PHE A 107 -18.27 4.69 11.61
N ASP A 108 -19.41 5.22 11.19
CA ASP A 108 -20.57 5.44 12.08
C ASP A 108 -21.66 4.35 11.94
N GLY A 109 -21.41 3.31 11.13
CA GLY A 109 -22.37 2.23 10.86
C GLY A 109 -23.01 2.29 9.48
N ASP A 110 -22.89 3.43 8.79
CA ASP A 110 -23.36 3.64 7.42
C ASP A 110 -22.29 3.31 6.37
N SER A 111 -22.70 3.11 5.12
CA SER A 111 -21.77 2.88 4.01
C SER A 111 -20.80 4.06 3.85
N LEU A 112 -19.51 3.75 3.78
CA LEU A 112 -18.50 4.75 3.43
C LEU A 112 -18.45 4.96 1.91
N PRO A 113 -18.00 6.14 1.44
CA PRO A 113 -17.69 6.33 0.03
C PRO A 113 -16.58 5.36 -0.42
N GLU A 114 -16.44 5.20 -1.74
CA GLU A 114 -15.34 4.42 -2.31
C GLU A 114 -13.99 4.98 -1.86
N LEU A 115 -13.25 4.19 -1.09
CA LEU A 115 -11.91 4.55 -0.60
C LEU A 115 -10.86 3.90 -1.51
N SER A 116 -9.95 4.71 -2.02
CA SER A 116 -8.80 4.24 -2.81
C SER A 116 -7.50 4.41 -2.02
N LEU A 117 -6.64 3.39 -2.07
CA LEU A 117 -5.26 3.47 -1.59
C LEU A 117 -4.30 3.12 -2.72
N SER A 118 -3.07 3.66 -2.64
CA SER A 118 -2.00 3.34 -3.60
C SER A 118 -0.97 2.41 -2.97
N THR A 119 -0.83 1.22 -3.54
CA THR A 119 0.23 0.28 -3.16
C THR A 119 1.59 0.78 -3.64
N SER A 120 2.58 0.77 -2.74
CA SER A 120 3.98 1.01 -3.03
C SER A 120 4.86 0.11 -2.17
N PHE A 121 6.09 -0.17 -2.61
CA PHE A 121 7.02 -0.95 -1.79
C PHE A 121 7.66 -0.08 -0.71
N ARG A 122 7.55 -0.52 0.55
CA ARG A 122 8.24 0.08 1.67
C ARG A 122 9.75 -0.04 1.45
N ARG A 123 10.41 1.10 1.31
CA ARG A 123 11.88 1.14 1.22
C ARG A 123 12.47 1.08 2.62
N PRO A 124 13.62 0.42 2.80
CA PRO A 124 14.40 0.58 4.01
C PRO A 124 14.65 2.07 4.24
N THR A 125 14.29 2.59 5.41
CA THR A 125 14.62 3.96 5.77
C THR A 125 16.14 4.05 5.91
N ILE A 126 16.81 4.71 4.96
CA ILE A 126 18.07 5.38 5.26
C ILE A 126 17.67 6.53 6.17
N SER A 127 18.26 6.64 7.36
CA SER A 127 17.85 7.55 8.47
C SER A 127 17.74 9.05 8.12
N ALA A 128 17.90 9.45 6.85
CA ALA A 128 18.01 10.81 6.35
C ALA A 128 16.80 11.31 5.53
N LEU A 129 15.73 10.53 5.29
CA LEU A 129 14.59 10.95 4.46
C LEU A 129 13.24 10.77 5.17
N GLY A 130 12.78 11.83 5.85
CA GLY A 130 11.44 11.94 6.44
C GLY A 130 11.26 11.24 7.78
N GLU A 131 10.33 11.76 8.60
CA GLU A 131 9.96 11.26 9.94
C GLU A 131 9.89 9.72 9.96
N PRO A 132 10.91 9.03 10.52
CA PRO A 132 10.85 7.59 10.67
C PRO A 132 9.73 7.29 11.67
N ARG A 133 8.82 6.37 11.34
CA ARG A 133 8.00 5.70 12.37
C ARG A 133 8.94 4.81 13.20
N TYR A 134 9.71 5.43 14.08
CA TYR A 134 10.73 4.76 14.86
C TYR A 134 10.10 3.63 15.68
N GLY A 135 10.60 2.41 15.51
CA GLY A 135 10.04 1.22 16.16
C GLY A 135 8.79 0.63 15.50
N PHE A 136 8.32 1.15 14.37
CA PHE A 136 7.25 0.51 13.60
C PHE A 136 7.75 -0.80 12.98
N ARG A 137 7.02 -1.89 13.25
CA ARG A 137 7.36 -3.25 12.84
C ARG A 137 6.38 -3.84 11.82
N GLY A 138 5.54 -3.01 11.19
CA GLY A 138 4.45 -3.51 10.36
C GLY A 138 3.14 -3.72 11.13
N TYR A 139 2.09 -4.06 10.40
CA TYR A 139 0.76 -4.35 10.92
C TYR A 139 0.55 -5.84 11.04
N ARG A 140 0.03 -6.31 12.17
CA ARG A 140 -0.18 -7.73 12.40
C ARG A 140 -1.45 -8.23 11.72
N ILE A 141 -1.34 -9.25 10.87
CA ILE A 141 -2.51 -9.92 10.31
C ILE A 141 -3.32 -10.60 11.43
N LYS A 142 -4.62 -10.73 11.24
CA LYS A 142 -5.48 -11.54 12.10
C LYS A 142 -5.10 -13.02 11.93
N PRO A 143 -4.66 -13.72 13.00
CA PRO A 143 -4.38 -15.14 12.91
C PRO A 143 -5.68 -15.91 12.62
N ALA A 144 -5.56 -17.03 11.93
CA ALA A 144 -6.61 -18.03 11.85
C ALA A 144 -6.90 -18.59 13.25
N SER A 145 -8.03 -19.27 13.40
CA SER A 145 -8.46 -19.87 14.67
C SER A 145 -7.47 -20.88 15.27
N ASP A 146 -6.52 -21.38 14.47
CA ASP A 146 -5.43 -22.28 14.88
C ASP A 146 -4.08 -21.56 15.08
N GLY A 147 -4.04 -20.23 14.98
CA GLY A 147 -2.82 -19.42 15.08
C GLY A 147 -2.05 -19.24 13.77
N SER A 148 -2.46 -19.89 12.67
CA SER A 148 -1.80 -19.77 11.36
C SER A 148 -2.25 -18.51 10.60
N PRO A 149 -1.48 -17.96 9.65
CA PRO A 149 -1.97 -16.91 8.75
C PRO A 149 -3.24 -17.34 8.01
N ILE A 150 -4.27 -16.47 7.90
CA ILE A 150 -5.46 -16.77 7.08
C ILE A 150 -5.05 -16.76 5.60
N LYS A 151 -4.89 -17.94 4.99
CA LYS A 151 -4.45 -18.12 3.59
C LYS A 151 -5.59 -18.12 2.56
N ARG A 152 -6.86 -17.98 2.97
CA ARG A 152 -8.01 -18.08 2.08
C ARG A 152 -8.48 -16.70 1.60
N VAL A 153 -8.41 -16.50 0.29
CA VAL A 153 -9.07 -15.39 -0.42
C VAL A 153 -10.58 -15.57 -0.22
N ARG A 154 -11.25 -14.55 0.33
CA ARG A 154 -12.71 -14.47 0.22
C ARG A 154 -12.98 -13.75 -1.09
N THR A 155 -13.28 -14.51 -2.15
CA THR A 155 -13.90 -13.95 -3.34
C THR A 155 -15.28 -13.46 -2.94
N SER A 156 -15.49 -12.14 -3.03
CA SER A 156 -16.83 -11.58 -3.12
C SER A 156 -17.38 -11.97 -4.49
N ASP A 157 -18.43 -12.79 -4.52
CA ASP A 157 -19.27 -13.03 -5.70
C ASP A 157 -20.02 -11.74 -6.11
#